data_AF-A0A368G942-F1
#
_entry.id   AF-A0A368G942-F1
#
_cell.length_a   1.000
_cell.length_b   1.000
_cell.length_c   1.000
_cell.angle_alpha   90.00
_cell.angle_beta   90.00
_cell.angle_gamma   90.00
#
_symmetry.space_group_name_H-M   'P 1'
#
loop_
_entity.id
_entity.type
_entity.pdbx_description
1 polymer ?
#
loop_
_entity_poly.entity_id
_entity_poly.type
_entity_poly.pdbx_seq_one_letter_code
_entity_poly.pdbx_strand_id
1 'polypeptide(L)'
;MDEAVKVGDVLDLGMDFQGEVLPDLQGLYITTHTDAKGKKTRSAVTQFEPSYARKMFPCFDEPNFKATFEVSVVREPHHIVRSNMKLRLSEEHVDGLYIDVFHRTVKMSTYLLAIAILDNHEYVKRTTRNTQDPIEVRLYAPKDLIKGQSEFGLDTAIRALEYFEKYFNISYPLDKIGMSPVLLHHSGF
;
A
#
# COMPACT_ATOMS: atom_id res chain seq x y z
N MET A 1 18.14 18.77 26.37
CA MET A 1 19.37 19.21 25.70
C MET A 1 18.89 20.23 24.70
N ASP A 2 18.97 21.52 25.05
CA ASP A 2 18.41 22.61 24.24
C ASP A 2 19.54 23.32 23.48
N GLU A 3 20.16 22.61 22.54
CA GLU A 3 21.04 23.25 21.58
C GLU A 3 20.20 23.80 20.42
N ALA A 4 20.40 25.09 20.12
CA ALA A 4 19.70 25.72 19.01
C ALA A 4 20.13 25.07 17.69
N VAL A 5 19.16 24.55 16.94
CA VAL A 5 19.36 24.01 15.59
C VAL A 5 19.80 25.13 14.66
N LYS A 6 20.89 24.92 13.93
CA LYS A 6 21.44 25.88 12.97
C LYS A 6 21.01 25.52 11.55
N VAL A 7 20.99 26.53 10.68
CA VAL A 7 20.73 26.33 9.26
C VAL A 7 21.81 25.42 8.67
N GLY A 8 21.38 24.33 8.04
CA GLY A 8 22.28 23.34 7.43
C GLY A 8 22.53 22.10 8.29
N ASP A 9 22.06 22.08 9.54
CA ASP A 9 22.13 20.88 10.38
C ASP A 9 21.26 19.77 9.80
N VAL A 10 21.79 18.54 9.80
CA VAL A 10 21.04 17.33 9.48
C VAL A 10 20.64 16.69 10.80
N LEU A 11 19.33 16.53 11.01
CA LEU A 11 18.76 15.99 12.23
C LEU A 11 18.00 14.70 11.95
N ASP A 12 18.16 13.73 12.84
CA ASP A 12 17.33 12.52 12.88
C ASP A 12 16.29 12.66 14.00
N LEU A 13 15.01 12.55 13.64
CA LEU A 13 13.89 12.63 14.57
C LEU A 13 13.28 11.24 14.75
N GLY A 14 13.40 10.68 15.96
CA GLY A 14 12.70 9.47 16.38
C GLY A 14 11.45 9.81 17.18
N MET A 15 10.32 9.19 16.84
CA MET A 15 9.05 9.36 17.56
C MET A 15 8.35 8.03 17.73
N ASP A 16 8.03 7.68 18.96
CA ASP A 16 7.12 6.58 19.27
C ASP A 16 5.71 7.15 19.45
N PHE A 17 4.74 6.57 18.75
CA PHE A 17 3.35 7.01 18.80
C PHE A 17 2.39 5.84 18.68
N GLN A 18 1.16 6.06 19.15
CA GLN A 18 0.05 5.13 19.05
C GLN A 18 -1.22 5.89 18.68
N GLY A 19 -2.15 5.21 18.03
CA GLY A 19 -3.42 5.79 17.62
C GLY A 19 -4.47 4.71 17.42
N GLU A 20 -5.73 5.11 17.51
CA GLU A 20 -6.85 4.23 17.21
C GLU A 20 -7.16 4.30 15.71
N VAL A 21 -7.54 3.15 15.14
CA VAL A 21 -8.02 3.08 13.77
C VAL A 21 -9.44 3.63 13.74
N LEU A 22 -9.59 4.83 13.19
CA LEU A 22 -10.87 5.52 13.11
C LEU A 22 -11.78 4.86 12.05
N PRO A 23 -13.11 4.97 12.21
CA PRO A 23 -14.07 4.39 11.27
C PRO A 23 -14.26 5.26 10.00
N ASP A 24 -13.61 6.42 9.91
CA ASP A 24 -13.60 7.22 8.69
C ASP A 24 -12.67 6.57 7.66
N LEU A 25 -13.03 6.64 6.38
CA LEU A 25 -12.28 5.99 5.29
C LEU A 25 -10.99 6.78 4.93
N GLN A 26 -10.28 7.26 5.95
CA GLN A 26 -9.19 8.23 5.86
C GLN A 26 -8.04 7.82 6.78
N GLY A 27 -6.79 8.06 6.36
CA GLY A 27 -5.65 7.56 7.13
C GLY A 27 -5.55 6.05 7.00
N LEU A 28 -5.27 5.36 8.10
CA LEU A 28 -5.42 3.91 8.21
C LEU A 28 -6.86 3.61 8.66
N TYR A 29 -7.56 2.75 7.93
CA TYR A 29 -8.94 2.35 8.26
C TYR A 29 -9.18 0.86 8.00
N ILE A 30 -10.25 0.32 8.60
CA ILE A 30 -10.62 -1.10 8.45
C ILE A 30 -11.70 -1.27 7.38
N THR A 31 -11.46 -2.19 6.46
CA THR A 31 -12.46 -2.69 5.51
C THR A 31 -12.94 -4.06 5.96
N THR A 32 -14.22 -4.36 5.74
CA THR A 32 -14.80 -5.67 6.06
C THR A 32 -15.37 -6.30 4.80
N HIS A 33 -14.94 -7.52 4.51
CA HIS A 33 -15.56 -8.36 3.47
C HIS A 33 -16.45 -9.40 4.15
N THR A 34 -17.62 -9.69 3.57
CA THR A 34 -18.50 -10.77 4.02
C THR A 34 -18.70 -11.73 2.86
N ASP A 35 -18.28 -12.98 3.03
CA ASP A 35 -18.45 -14.00 2.00
C ASP A 35 -19.90 -14.47 1.87
N ALA A 36 -20.18 -15.28 0.84
CA ALA A 36 -21.52 -15.85 0.61
C ALA A 36 -22.04 -16.74 1.75
N LYS A 37 -21.17 -17.18 2.68
CA LYS A 37 -21.50 -17.97 3.86
C LYS A 37 -21.67 -17.11 5.12
N GLY A 38 -21.56 -15.79 5.00
CA GLY A 38 -21.66 -14.83 6.11
C GLY A 38 -20.38 -14.68 6.94
N LYS A 39 -19.26 -15.30 6.55
CA LYS A 39 -17.98 -15.13 7.25
C LYS A 39 -17.43 -13.74 6.96
N LYS A 40 -17.13 -12.99 8.03
CA LYS A 40 -16.51 -11.66 7.95
C LYS A 40 -14.99 -11.76 8.04
N THR A 41 -14.28 -11.06 7.17
CA THR A 41 -12.82 -10.87 7.23
C THR A 41 -12.51 -9.37 7.24
N ARG A 42 -11.48 -8.98 7.99
CA ARG A 42 -11.16 -7.57 8.23
C ARG A 42 -9.76 -7.26 7.72
N SER A 43 -9.64 -6.27 6.86
CA SER A 43 -8.35 -5.81 6.35
C SER A 43 -8.12 -4.36 6.78
N ALA A 44 -6.87 -3.97 7.00
CA ALA A 44 -6.50 -2.59 7.29
C ALA A 44 -5.83 -1.99 6.05
N VAL A 45 -6.28 -0.83 5.59
CA VAL A 45 -5.75 -0.19 4.38
C VAL A 45 -5.60 1.32 4.59
N THR A 46 -4.71 1.94 3.84
CA THR A 46 -4.46 3.39 3.94
C THR A 46 -5.10 4.18 2.80
N GLN A 47 -5.71 5.33 3.12
CA GLN A 47 -6.11 6.38 2.17
C GLN A 47 -5.59 7.73 2.69
N PHE A 48 -4.48 8.23 2.12
CA PHE A 48 -3.82 9.44 2.62
C PHE A 48 -4.12 10.71 1.84
N GLU A 49 -4.61 10.62 0.62
CA GLU A 49 -4.97 11.82 -0.14
C GLU A 49 -6.26 12.46 0.43
N PRO A 50 -6.29 13.80 0.62
CA PRO A 50 -5.22 14.76 0.32
C PRO A 50 -4.18 14.99 1.42
N SER A 51 -4.55 14.83 2.71
CA SER A 51 -3.69 15.18 3.85
C SER A 51 -3.98 14.34 5.11
N TYR A 52 -4.19 13.04 4.89
CA TYR A 52 -4.53 12.09 5.95
C TYR A 52 -3.35 11.17 6.34
N ALA A 53 -2.16 11.34 5.76
CA ALA A 53 -0.96 10.61 6.23
C ALA A 53 -0.68 10.93 7.70
N ARG A 54 -0.88 12.21 8.09
CA ARG A 54 -0.78 12.70 9.47
C ARG A 54 -1.73 12.01 10.47
N LYS A 55 -2.78 11.32 10.01
CA LYS A 55 -3.68 10.52 10.86
C LYS A 55 -3.07 9.18 11.25
N MET A 56 -2.11 8.67 10.46
CA MET A 56 -1.44 7.41 10.74
C MET A 56 -0.07 7.61 11.40
N PHE A 57 0.72 8.59 10.97
CA PHE A 57 2.06 8.85 11.52
C PHE A 57 2.42 10.34 11.50
N PRO A 58 3.24 10.85 12.44
CA PRO A 58 3.72 12.22 12.41
C PRO A 58 4.60 12.48 11.18
N CYS A 59 4.24 13.48 10.36
CA CYS A 59 5.00 13.85 9.17
C CYS A 59 4.70 15.28 8.69
N PHE A 60 5.60 15.82 7.86
CA PHE A 60 5.36 17.04 7.10
C PHE A 60 4.42 16.76 5.93
N ASP A 61 3.12 16.75 6.21
CA ASP A 61 2.09 16.24 5.31
C ASP A 61 1.59 17.29 4.31
N GLU A 62 2.52 17.81 3.50
CA GLU A 62 2.21 18.62 2.32
C GLU A 62 2.91 18.04 1.07
N PRO A 63 2.29 18.14 -0.13
CA PRO A 63 2.81 17.50 -1.33
C PRO A 63 4.25 17.87 -1.71
N ASN A 64 4.70 19.08 -1.36
CA ASN A 64 6.03 19.59 -1.69
C ASN A 64 7.16 18.97 -0.83
N PHE A 65 6.84 18.43 0.35
CA PHE A 65 7.82 17.78 1.23
C PHE A 65 8.03 16.32 0.84
N LYS A 66 8.58 16.10 -0.36
CA LYS A 66 8.85 14.74 -0.86
C LYS A 66 10.02 14.10 -0.12
N ALA A 67 9.87 12.83 0.25
CA ALA A 67 10.87 12.02 0.94
C ALA A 67 10.90 10.59 0.39
N THR A 68 11.87 9.79 0.85
CA THR A 68 11.87 8.33 0.66
C THR A 68 11.36 7.65 1.92
N PHE A 69 10.65 6.55 1.76
CA PHE A 69 10.04 5.81 2.87
C PHE A 69 10.57 4.39 2.92
N GLU A 70 10.96 3.94 4.11
CA GLU A 70 11.24 2.54 4.42
C GLU A 70 10.19 2.06 5.42
N VAL A 71 9.39 1.09 5.01
CA VAL A 71 8.23 0.62 5.78
C VAL A 71 8.51 -0.79 6.28
N SER A 72 8.23 -1.01 7.57
CA SER A 72 8.14 -2.33 8.16
C SER A 72 6.80 -2.49 8.85
N VAL A 73 6.19 -3.67 8.76
CA VAL A 73 4.89 -3.97 9.37
C VAL A 73 4.98 -5.27 10.13
N VAL A 74 4.65 -5.23 11.42
CA VAL A 74 4.47 -6.42 12.24
C VAL A 74 3.04 -6.92 12.05
N ARG A 75 2.87 -8.21 11.77
CA ARG A 75 1.56 -8.81 11.48
C ARG A 75 1.48 -10.24 12.01
N GLU A 76 0.24 -10.72 12.11
CA GLU A 76 0.00 -12.15 12.31
C GLU A 76 0.34 -12.97 11.05
N PRO A 77 0.67 -14.27 11.20
CA PRO A 77 1.13 -15.12 10.08
C PRO A 77 0.13 -15.23 8.92
N HIS A 78 -1.18 -15.14 9.21
CA HIS A 78 -2.23 -15.34 8.22
C HIS A 78 -2.54 -14.10 7.36
N HIS A 79 -2.06 -12.92 7.77
CA HIS A 79 -2.23 -11.68 7.01
C HIS A 79 -1.17 -11.55 5.90
N ILE A 80 -1.56 -10.89 4.81
CA ILE A 80 -0.65 -10.50 3.72
C ILE A 80 -0.44 -9.00 3.76
N VAL A 81 0.79 -8.50 3.93
CA VAL A 81 1.07 -7.06 3.84
C VAL A 81 1.51 -6.66 2.44
N ARG A 82 1.01 -5.52 1.96
CA ARG A 82 1.47 -4.85 0.74
C ARG A 82 1.77 -3.38 1.02
N SER A 83 2.78 -2.88 0.31
CA SER A 83 3.13 -1.46 0.25
C SER A 83 3.62 -1.10 -1.15
N ASN A 84 4.01 0.16 -1.36
CA ASN A 84 4.47 0.70 -2.64
C ASN A 84 5.59 -0.16 -3.25
N MET A 85 6.58 -0.55 -2.44
CA MET A 85 7.76 -1.29 -2.90
C MET A 85 7.65 -2.79 -2.70
N LYS A 86 8.56 -3.56 -3.31
CA LYS A 86 8.63 -5.02 -3.13
C LYS A 86 8.99 -5.38 -1.69
N LEU A 87 8.48 -6.52 -1.23
CA LEU A 87 8.86 -7.12 0.06
C LEU A 87 10.33 -7.53 -0.03
N ARG A 88 11.16 -7.01 0.87
CA ARG A 88 12.59 -7.29 0.97
C ARG A 88 12.85 -8.49 1.88
N LEU A 89 12.12 -8.56 2.99
CA LEU A 89 12.29 -9.56 4.05
C LEU A 89 10.94 -9.84 4.71
N SER A 90 10.69 -11.10 5.06
CA SER A 90 9.60 -11.53 5.93
C SER A 90 10.17 -12.63 6.82
N GLU A 91 10.25 -12.38 8.12
CA GLU A 91 10.81 -13.30 9.09
C GLU A 91 9.99 -13.33 10.37
N GLU A 92 10.15 -14.39 11.15
CA GLU A 92 9.53 -14.52 12.44
C GLU A 92 10.06 -13.43 13.38
N HIS A 93 9.14 -12.82 14.12
CA HIS A 93 9.39 -11.80 15.12
C HIS A 93 9.01 -12.33 16.50
N VAL A 94 8.80 -11.44 17.47
CA VAL A 94 8.42 -11.80 18.84
C VAL A 94 6.98 -12.35 18.88
N ASP A 95 6.74 -13.33 19.75
CA ASP A 95 5.42 -13.92 20.05
C ASP A 95 4.67 -14.54 18.85
N GLY A 96 5.41 -15.13 17.90
CA GLY A 96 4.83 -15.79 16.72
C GLY A 96 4.26 -14.83 15.68
N LEU A 97 4.53 -13.52 15.83
CA LEU A 97 4.28 -12.51 14.81
C LEU A 97 5.37 -12.56 13.74
N TYR A 98 5.12 -11.93 12.61
CA TYR A 98 6.08 -11.77 11.53
C TYR A 98 6.31 -10.29 11.27
N ILE A 99 7.54 -9.94 10.87
CA ILE A 99 7.88 -8.59 10.40
C ILE A 99 8.13 -8.63 8.89
N ASP A 100 7.32 -7.87 8.16
CA ASP A 100 7.48 -7.65 6.72
C ASP A 100 8.21 -6.32 6.50
N VAL A 101 9.39 -6.35 5.88
CA VAL A 101 10.19 -5.16 5.55
C VAL A 101 10.18 -4.92 4.04
N PHE A 102 9.86 -3.70 3.62
CA PHE A 102 9.80 -3.31 2.20
C PHE A 102 11.06 -2.58 1.76
N HIS A 103 11.35 -2.59 0.46
CA HIS A 103 12.41 -1.75 -0.10
C HIS A 103 12.07 -0.26 0.04
N ARG A 104 13.11 0.59 0.10
CA ARG A 104 12.99 2.05 0.12
C ARG A 104 12.26 2.57 -1.13
N THR A 105 11.31 3.48 -0.96
CA THR A 105 10.62 4.12 -2.09
C THR A 105 11.53 5.08 -2.85
N VAL A 106 11.14 5.42 -4.08
CA VAL A 106 11.61 6.65 -4.73
C VAL A 106 11.13 7.88 -3.95
N LYS A 107 11.72 9.06 -4.24
CA LYS A 107 11.29 10.32 -3.63
C LYS A 107 9.86 10.65 -4.06
N MET A 108 8.93 10.63 -3.11
CA MET A 108 7.50 10.84 -3.35
C MET A 108 6.85 11.64 -2.22
N SER A 109 5.63 12.14 -2.46
CA SER A 109 4.83 12.86 -1.46
C SER A 109 4.17 11.89 -0.47
N THR A 110 3.92 12.33 0.76
CA THR A 110 3.33 11.52 1.84
C THR A 110 2.00 10.87 1.47
N TYR A 111 1.15 11.57 0.73
CA TYR A 111 -0.19 11.09 0.34
C TYR A 111 -0.17 9.86 -0.59
N LEU A 112 0.97 9.56 -1.23
CA LEU A 112 1.15 8.39 -2.10
C LEU A 112 1.61 7.14 -1.34
N LEU A 113 1.99 7.27 -0.06
CA LEU A 113 2.36 6.12 0.76
C LEU A 113 1.13 5.24 0.96
N ALA A 114 1.29 3.94 0.71
CA ALA A 114 0.23 2.97 0.82
C ALA A 114 0.69 1.75 1.61
N ILE A 115 -0.15 1.30 2.54
CA ILE A 115 -0.01 0.07 3.31
C ILE A 115 -1.36 -0.64 3.31
N ALA A 116 -1.34 -1.94 3.02
CA ALA A 116 -2.51 -2.80 3.07
C ALA A 116 -2.17 -4.10 3.80
N ILE A 117 -2.86 -4.38 4.90
CA ILE A 117 -2.81 -5.61 5.68
C ILE A 117 -4.09 -6.38 5.34
N LEU A 118 -3.95 -7.41 4.53
CA LEU A 118 -5.07 -8.11 3.90
C LEU A 118 -5.35 -9.44 4.59
N ASP A 119 -6.61 -9.66 4.95
CA ASP A 119 -7.12 -10.93 5.49
C ASP A 119 -7.93 -11.68 4.44
N ASN A 120 -7.62 -12.97 4.24
CA ASN A 120 -8.29 -13.86 3.28
C ASN A 120 -8.31 -13.33 1.83
N HIS A 121 -7.20 -12.74 1.40
CA HIS A 121 -7.01 -12.29 0.02
C HIS A 121 -6.11 -13.25 -0.76
N GLU A 122 -6.34 -13.30 -2.07
CA GLU A 122 -5.43 -13.89 -3.06
C GLU A 122 -5.03 -12.83 -4.08
N TYR A 123 -4.13 -13.18 -5.00
CA TYR A 123 -3.84 -12.32 -6.13
C TYR A 123 -3.67 -13.09 -7.42
N VAL A 124 -4.03 -12.44 -8.52
CA VAL A 124 -3.63 -12.82 -9.88
C VAL A 124 -2.55 -11.86 -10.34
N LYS A 125 -1.66 -12.33 -11.22
CA LYS A 125 -0.57 -11.51 -11.74
C LYS A 125 -0.32 -11.74 -13.22
N ARG A 126 0.15 -10.71 -13.90
CA ARG A 126 0.60 -10.77 -15.29
C ARG A 126 1.65 -9.68 -15.51
N THR A 127 2.61 -9.95 -16.39
CA THR A 127 3.68 -9.02 -16.73
C THR A 127 3.36 -8.37 -18.07
N THR A 128 3.65 -7.08 -18.20
CA THR A 128 3.58 -6.37 -19.48
C THR A 128 4.53 -7.00 -20.50
N ARG A 129 4.20 -6.83 -21.79
CA ARG A 129 5.02 -7.33 -22.91
C ARG A 129 5.53 -6.20 -23.80
N ASN A 130 4.84 -5.06 -23.82
CA ASN A 130 5.11 -3.94 -24.72
C ASN A 130 5.53 -2.67 -23.95
N THR A 131 6.35 -2.83 -22.92
CA THR A 131 7.03 -1.74 -22.20
C THR A 131 8.54 -1.89 -22.40
N GLN A 132 9.30 -0.81 -22.18
CA GLN A 132 10.77 -0.81 -22.24
C GLN A 132 11.34 -1.83 -21.25
N ASP A 133 10.81 -1.84 -20.02
CA ASP A 133 11.12 -2.81 -18.98
C ASP A 133 9.88 -3.62 -18.60
N PRO A 134 9.99 -4.95 -18.34
CA PRO A 134 8.85 -5.75 -17.91
C PRO A 134 8.34 -5.35 -16.53
N ILE A 135 7.05 -5.00 -16.43
CA ILE A 135 6.41 -4.58 -15.18
C ILE A 135 5.42 -5.65 -14.72
N GLU A 136 5.56 -6.13 -13.49
CA GLU A 136 4.63 -7.11 -12.92
C GLU A 136 3.40 -6.42 -12.33
N VAL A 137 2.23 -6.65 -12.94
CA VAL A 137 0.94 -6.14 -12.43
C VAL A 137 0.27 -7.23 -11.61
N ARG A 138 -0.14 -6.90 -10.38
CA ARG A 138 -0.83 -7.81 -9.46
C ARG A 138 -2.17 -7.23 -9.05
N LEU A 139 -3.22 -8.04 -9.06
CA LEU A 139 -4.54 -7.68 -8.55
C LEU A 139 -4.88 -8.54 -7.34
N TYR A 140 -5.05 -7.91 -6.18
CA TYR A 140 -5.40 -8.52 -4.89
C TYR A 140 -6.89 -8.42 -4.64
N ALA A 141 -7.57 -9.51 -4.31
CA ALA A 141 -8.99 -9.52 -3.96
C ALA A 141 -9.30 -10.65 -2.96
N PRO A 142 -10.44 -10.59 -2.24
CA PRO A 142 -10.89 -11.72 -1.43
C PRO A 142 -10.98 -13.00 -2.25
N LYS A 143 -10.64 -14.14 -1.64
CA LYS A 143 -10.52 -15.44 -2.32
C LYS A 143 -11.77 -15.89 -3.07
N ASP A 144 -12.94 -15.52 -2.57
CA ASP A 144 -14.25 -15.84 -3.15
C ASP A 144 -14.61 -14.95 -4.35
N LEU A 145 -13.98 -13.76 -4.48
CA LEU A 145 -14.24 -12.82 -5.58
C LEU A 145 -13.17 -12.85 -6.67
N ILE A 146 -11.99 -13.37 -6.38
CA ILE A 146 -10.85 -13.24 -7.28
C ILE A 146 -11.06 -13.99 -8.62
N LYS A 147 -11.78 -15.11 -8.58
CA LYS A 147 -12.00 -15.96 -9.75
C LYS A 147 -13.04 -15.33 -10.70
N GLY A 148 -12.66 -15.18 -11.96
CA GLY A 148 -13.55 -14.75 -13.04
C GLY A 148 -13.68 -13.22 -13.24
N GLN A 149 -13.55 -12.40 -12.19
CA GLN A 149 -13.70 -10.94 -12.30
C GLN A 149 -12.36 -10.19 -12.41
N SER A 150 -11.28 -10.73 -11.85
CA SER A 150 -9.97 -10.05 -11.77
C SER A 150 -9.20 -10.00 -13.09
N GLU A 151 -9.49 -10.93 -14.01
CA GLU A 151 -8.83 -11.05 -15.33
C GLU A 151 -9.03 -9.79 -16.18
N PHE A 152 -10.25 -9.26 -16.22
CA PHE A 152 -10.58 -8.07 -17.01
C PHE A 152 -9.89 -6.81 -16.46
N GLY A 153 -9.89 -6.63 -15.14
CA GLY A 153 -9.20 -5.52 -14.50
C GLY A 153 -7.69 -5.55 -14.73
N LEU A 154 -7.09 -6.75 -14.64
CA LEU A 154 -5.68 -6.96 -14.90
C LEU A 154 -5.31 -6.69 -16.38
N ASP A 155 -6.10 -7.18 -17.33
CA ASP A 155 -5.89 -6.93 -18.76
C ASP A 155 -5.97 -5.44 -19.10
N THR A 156 -7.01 -4.76 -18.58
CA THR A 156 -7.22 -3.33 -18.78
C THR A 156 -6.04 -2.51 -18.24
N ALA A 157 -5.55 -2.83 -17.03
CA ALA A 157 -4.42 -2.14 -16.43
C ALA A 157 -3.13 -2.31 -17.25
N ILE A 158 -2.86 -3.52 -17.75
CA ILE A 158 -1.69 -3.79 -18.59
C ILE A 158 -1.76 -3.00 -19.88
N ARG A 159 -2.90 -3.02 -20.57
CA ARG A 159 -3.10 -2.27 -21.82
C ARG A 159 -2.96 -0.77 -21.61
N ALA A 160 -3.49 -0.25 -20.51
CA ALA A 160 -3.34 1.16 -20.15
C ALA A 160 -1.88 1.52 -19.88
N LEU A 161 -1.14 0.68 -19.15
CA LEU A 161 0.27 0.90 -18.83
C LEU A 161 1.14 0.91 -20.10
N GLU A 162 0.99 -0.10 -20.96
CA GLU A 162 1.68 -0.18 -22.26
C GLU A 162 1.34 1.02 -23.15
N TYR A 163 0.08 1.46 -23.16
CA TYR A 163 -0.35 2.63 -23.91
C TYR A 163 0.28 3.92 -23.39
N PHE A 164 0.23 4.18 -22.08
CA PHE A 164 0.74 5.43 -21.51
C PHE A 164 2.26 5.53 -21.60
N GLU A 165 2.97 4.43 -21.41
CA GLU A 165 4.41 4.41 -21.60
C GLU A 165 4.79 4.76 -23.05
N LYS A 166 4.09 4.20 -24.04
CA LYS A 166 4.26 4.55 -25.45
C LYS A 166 3.87 5.99 -25.75
N TYR A 167 2.77 6.47 -25.18
CA TYR A 167 2.22 7.80 -25.45
C TYR A 167 3.11 8.91 -24.88
N PHE A 168 3.54 8.77 -23.62
CA PHE A 168 4.40 9.74 -22.96
C PHE A 168 5.88 9.57 -23.30
N ASN A 169 6.26 8.41 -23.86
CA ASN A 169 7.65 8.02 -24.12
C ASN A 169 8.53 8.09 -22.86
N ILE A 170 7.96 7.70 -21.72
CA ILE A 170 8.60 7.66 -20.40
C ILE A 170 8.30 6.30 -19.80
N SER A 171 9.33 5.54 -19.43
CA SER A 171 9.18 4.24 -18.78
C SER A 171 8.61 4.39 -17.36
N TYR A 172 7.80 3.41 -16.96
CA TYR A 172 7.30 3.37 -15.59
C TYR A 172 8.47 3.10 -14.62
N PRO A 173 8.66 3.92 -13.57
CA PRO A 173 9.88 3.89 -12.76
C PRO A 173 9.97 2.71 -11.76
N LEU A 174 8.90 1.93 -11.59
CA LEU A 174 8.86 0.81 -10.65
C LEU A 174 8.68 -0.53 -11.38
N ASP A 175 9.21 -1.59 -10.80
CA ASP A 175 9.19 -2.93 -11.38
C ASP A 175 7.92 -3.73 -11.06
N LYS A 176 6.96 -3.14 -10.34
CA LYS A 176 5.65 -3.72 -10.04
C LYS A 176 4.55 -2.66 -9.88
N ILE A 177 3.31 -3.09 -10.10
CA ILE A 177 2.09 -2.36 -9.72
C ILE A 177 1.16 -3.30 -8.97
N GLY A 178 0.68 -2.85 -7.81
CA GLY A 178 -0.35 -3.55 -7.03
C GLY A 178 -1.68 -2.83 -7.17
N MET A 179 -2.73 -3.58 -7.54
CA MET A 179 -4.11 -3.13 -7.55
C MET A 179 -4.88 -3.92 -6.51
N SER A 180 -5.77 -3.25 -5.80
CA SER A 180 -6.74 -3.93 -4.93
C SER A 180 -8.07 -3.21 -5.07
N PRO A 181 -9.16 -3.90 -5.43
CA PRO A 181 -10.49 -3.35 -5.28
C PRO A 181 -10.75 -3.26 -3.79
N VAL A 182 -10.69 -2.04 -3.25
CA VAL A 182 -11.15 -1.79 -1.90
C VAL A 182 -12.67 -1.96 -1.91
N LEU A 183 -13.15 -3.04 -1.29
CA LEU A 183 -14.58 -3.29 -1.17
C LEU A 183 -15.17 -2.28 -0.17
N LEU A 184 -15.78 -1.24 -0.71
CA LEU A 184 -16.65 -0.35 0.04
C LEU A 184 -18.08 -0.88 -0.09
N HIS A 185 -18.54 -1.64 0.90
CA HIS A 185 -19.98 -1.90 1.02
C HIS A 185 -20.61 -0.76 1.82
N HIS A 186 -21.04 0.29 1.13
CA HIS A 186 -22.10 1.15 1.66
C HIS A 186 -23.40 0.33 1.66
N SER A 187 -23.70 -0.32 2.78
CA SER A 187 -25.05 -0.77 3.11
C SER A 187 -25.63 0.21 4.12
N GLY A 188 -26.55 1.06 3.66
CA GLY A 188 -27.27 2.00 4.51
C GLY A 188 -28.02 3.06 3.71
N PHE A 189 -29.20 2.65 3.21
CA PHE A 189 -30.37 3.42 2.74
C PHE A 189 -30.18 4.66 1.86
#